data_AF-A0A9D5JQ01-F1
#
_entry.id   AF-A0A9D5JQ01-F1
#
_cell.length_a   1.000
_cell.length_b   1.000
_cell.length_c   1.000
_cell.angle_alpha   90.00
_cell.angle_beta   90.00
_cell.angle_gamma   90.00
#
_symmetry.space_group_name_H-M   'P 1'
#
loop_
_entity.id
_entity.type
_entity.pdbx_description
1 polymer ?
#
loop_
_entity_poly.entity_id
_entity_poly.type
_entity_poly.pdbx_seq_one_letter_code
_entity_poly.pdbx_strand_id
1 'polypeptide(L)' 'SLIEAIEIAENSSLLKETLGMHIFNNLIMGKRIEWDEYRKQVHGYEIDTYLPTL' A
#
# COMPACT_ATOMS: atom_id res chain seq x y z
N SER A 1 1.42 -5.57 -7.16
CA SER A 1 1.49 -4.18 -6.65
C SER A 1 1.34 -4.18 -5.13
N LEU A 2 1.62 -3.06 -4.43
CA LEU A 2 1.47 -3.01 -2.95
C LEU A 2 0.02 -3.27 -2.51
N ILE A 3 -0.97 -2.74 -3.26
CA ILE A 3 -2.39 -2.99 -2.96
C ILE A 3 -2.77 -4.46 -3.09
N GLU A 4 -2.31 -5.17 -4.13
CA GLU A 4 -2.55 -6.61 -4.28
C GLU A 4 -1.96 -7.41 -3.09
N ALA A 5 -0.77 -7.04 -2.62
CA ALA A 5 -0.16 -7.70 -1.47
C ALA A 5 -0.98 -7.47 -0.18
N ILE A 6 -1.54 -6.28 0.01
CA ILE A 6 -2.43 -5.95 1.13
C ILE A 6 -3.72 -6.79 1.05
N GLU A 7 -4.34 -6.90 -0.13
CA GLU A 7 -5.56 -7.69 -0.35
C GLU A 7 -5.34 -9.19 -0.09
N ILE A 8 -4.20 -9.73 -0.50
CA ILE A 8 -3.81 -11.11 -0.19
C ILE A 8 -3.58 -11.26 1.32
N ALA A 9 -2.89 -10.31 1.95
CA ALA A 9 -2.61 -10.34 3.38
C ALA A 9 -3.90 -10.27 4.23
N GLU A 10 -4.89 -9.48 3.83
CA GLU A 10 -6.21 -9.38 4.47
C GLU A 10 -6.94 -10.72 4.58
N ASN A 11 -6.73 -11.60 3.60
CA ASN A 11 -7.37 -12.92 3.52
C ASN A 11 -6.53 -14.05 4.11
N SER A 12 -5.30 -13.77 4.56
CA SER A 12 -4.41 -14.79 5.12
C SER A 12 -4.75 -15.14 6.57
N SER A 13 -5.24 -16.36 6.80
CA SER A 13 -5.46 -16.90 8.14
C SER A 13 -4.15 -17.03 8.91
N LEU A 14 -3.08 -17.45 8.24
CA LEU A 14 -1.74 -17.57 8.84
C LEU A 14 -1.25 -16.23 9.41
N LEU A 15 -1.43 -15.13 8.68
CA LEU A 15 -1.02 -13.80 9.16
C LEU A 15 -1.87 -13.32 10.35
N LYS A 16 -3.17 -13.60 10.35
CA LYS A 16 -4.07 -13.27 11.48
C LYS A 16 -3.68 -14.02 12.75
N GLU A 17 -3.36 -15.31 12.63
CA GLU A 17 -2.98 -16.15 13.77
C GLU A 17 -1.59 -15.80 14.31
N THR A 18 -0.62 -15.56 13.43
CA THR A 18 0.77 -15.25 13.82
C THR A 18 0.93 -13.87 14.46
N LEU A 19 0.22 -12.86 13.96
CA LEU A 19 0.33 -11.48 14.43
C LEU A 19 -0.69 -11.14 15.53
N GLY A 20 -1.80 -11.88 15.60
CA GLY A 20 -2.94 -11.55 16.44
C GLY A 20 -3.79 -10.40 15.89
N MET A 21 -5.06 -10.37 16.30
CA MET A 21 -6.10 -9.51 15.71
C MET A 21 -5.73 -8.01 15.72
N HIS A 22 -5.20 -7.49 16.83
CA HIS A 22 -4.92 -6.06 16.98
C HIS A 22 -3.77 -5.60 16.08
N ILE A 23 -2.66 -6.34 16.07
CA ILE A 23 -1.48 -6.00 15.25
C ILE A 23 -1.78 -6.20 13.76
N PHE A 24 -2.49 -7.28 13.42
CA PHE A 24 -2.91 -7.54 12.05
C PHE A 24 -3.75 -6.39 11.48
N ASN A 25 -4.79 -5.96 12.19
CA ASN A 25 -5.67 -4.87 11.73
C ASN A 25 -4.91 -3.55 11.56
N ASN A 26 -4.04 -3.21 12.53
CA ASN A 26 -3.25 -1.98 12.45
C ASN A 26 -2.25 -2.01 11.28
N LEU A 27 -1.64 -3.17 11.01
CA LEU A 27 -0.72 -3.34 9.89
C LEU A 27 -1.44 -3.14 8.55
N ILE A 28 -2.58 -3.79 8.36
CA ILE A 28 -3.38 -3.65 7.13
C ILE A 28 -3.83 -2.19 6.94
N MET A 29 -4.38 -1.57 7.99
CA MET A 29 -4.84 -0.18 7.93
C MET A 29 -3.70 0.78 7.60
N GLY A 30 -2.56 0.65 8.29
CA GLY A 30 -1.38 1.49 8.05
C GLY A 30 -0.86 1.34 6.62
N LYS A 31 -0.80 0.12 6.10
CA LYS A 31 -0.35 -0.13 4.72
C LYS A 31 -1.32 0.36 3.66
N ARG A 32 -2.63 0.34 3.91
CA ARG A 32 -3.62 0.98 3.02
C ARG A 32 -3.43 2.49 2.94
N ILE A 33 -3.21 3.15 4.07
CA ILE A 33 -2.94 4.60 4.11
C ILE A 33 -1.66 4.93 3.34
N GLU A 34 -0.58 4.20 3.60
CA GLU A 34 0.69 4.37 2.89
C GLU A 34 0.53 4.25 1.38
N TRP A 35 -0.21 3.24 0.91
CA TRP A 35 -0.48 3.06 -0.50
C TRP A 35 -1.32 4.19 -1.10
N ASP A 36 -2.35 4.64 -0.38
CA ASP A 36 -3.24 5.72 -0.84
C ASP A 36 -2.49 7.05 -0.96
N GLU A 37 -1.58 7.35 -0.04
CA GLU A 37 -0.75 8.54 -0.12
C GLU A 37 0.26 8.47 -1.27
N TYR A 38 0.92 7.31 -1.44
CA TYR A 38 1.88 7.11 -2.52
C TYR A 38 1.24 7.35 -3.90
N ARG A 39 0.06 6.77 -4.15
CA ARG A 39 -0.60 6.87 -5.47
C ARG A 39 -1.17 8.25 -5.82
N LYS A 40 -1.33 9.14 -4.83
CA LYS A 40 -1.78 10.52 -5.04
C LYS A 40 -0.63 11.45 -5.39
N GLN A 41 0.58 11.06 -5.04
CA GLN A 41 1.77 11.86 -5.30
C GLN A 41 2.14 11.80 -6.78
N VAL A 42 2.41 12.96 -7.37
CA VAL A 42 3.06 13.04 -8.67
C VAL A 42 4.56 12.92 -8.46
N HIS A 43 5.16 11.91 -9.06
CA HIS A 43 6.60 11.65 -8.99
C HIS A 43 7.35 12.39 -10.10
N GLY A 44 8.62 12.74 -9.86
CA GLY A 44 9.46 13.41 -10.85
C GLY A 44 9.53 12.67 -12.19
N TYR A 45 9.60 11.33 -12.14
CA TYR A 45 9.52 10.49 -13.34
C TYR A 45 8.26 10.76 -14.19
N GLU A 46 7.11 11.00 -13.57
CA GLU A 46 5.87 11.28 -14.29
C GLU A 46 5.91 12.66 -14.94
N ILE A 47 6.53 13.64 -14.27
CA ILE A 47 6.76 14.97 -14.85
C ILE A 47 7.72 14.86 -16.04
N ASP A 48 8.86 14.19 -15.88
CA ASP A 48 9.87 14.03 -16.93
C ASP A 48 9.31 13.25 -18.14
N THR A 49 8.43 12.29 -17.90
CA THR A 49 7.85 11.45 -18.96
C THR A 49 6.71 12.13 -19.69
N TYR A 50 5.79 12.76 -18.96
CA TYR A 50 4.55 13.29 -19.53
C TYR A 50 4.60 14.81 -19.79
N LEU A 51 5.53 15.54 -19.18
CA LEU A 51 5.71 16.99 -19.29
C LEU A 51 7.19 17.42 -19.49
N PRO A 52 7.92 16.83 -20.46
CA PRO A 52 9.38 17.01 -20.61
C PRO A 52 9.85 18.43 -21.02
N THR A 53 8.94 19.34 -21.37
CA THR A 53 9.27 20.69 -21.88
C THR A 53 8.73 21.82 -21.01
N LEU A 54 8.32 21.52 -19.78
CA LEU A 54 7.86 22.51 -18.78
C LEU A 54 9.04 23.19 -18.09
#